data_AF-A0A1B0GN66-F1
#
_entry.id   AF-A0A1B0GN66-F1
#
_cell.length_a   1.000
_cell.length_b   1.000
_cell.length_c   1.000
_cell.angle_alpha   90.00
_cell.angle_beta   90.00
_cell.angle_gamma   90.00
#
_symmetry.space_group_name_H-M   'P 1'
#
loop_
_entity.id
_entity.type
_entity.pdbx_description
1 polymer ?
#
loop_
_entity_poly.entity_id
_entity_poly.type
_entity_poly.pdbx_seq_one_letter_code
_entity_poly.pdbx_strand_id
1 'polypeptide(L)'
;MLSRNTLNPADINVLYRNYSAVDPPPIDLIRNPQFLDLLVDSLFKAGVKINPEHKSKYIFLLAYAASVCETQTKKGGQMKRTINKDELKNTTQAIEKVHAICNVNKGSTELIADLQVLYNCIRYPVVGVGVIRWVENTVTEPSYFKLSTDSCPPHLALLDEVATVHSSLHPQILRLLIRLFESKQDELEILVQLEMRKMLLDRMVNLLTRGCVVPVVKYIKQCCQRGDTDISLIRYFVTEVLETITHPYSPEFVQLFLPMVENEEITGSMRGEGDQDPVSEFIGK
;
A
#
# COMPACT_ATOMS: atom_id res chain seq x y z
N MET A 1 11.54 10.78 22.57
CA MET A 1 10.62 10.10 21.63
C MET A 1 11.19 8.80 21.08
N LEU A 2 12.25 8.84 20.25
CA LEU A 2 12.75 7.65 19.51
C LEU A 2 13.21 6.50 20.40
N SER A 3 13.98 6.77 21.46
CA SER A 3 14.41 5.74 22.41
C SER A 3 13.28 5.08 23.18
N ARG A 4 12.13 5.75 23.30
CA ARG A 4 10.92 5.25 23.97
C ARG A 4 9.88 4.70 22.99
N ASN A 5 10.17 4.76 21.68
CA ASN A 5 9.27 4.43 20.58
C ASN A 5 7.84 4.99 20.75
N THR A 6 7.73 6.24 21.19
CA THR A 6 6.45 6.89 21.48
C THR A 6 6.52 8.41 21.30
N LEU A 7 5.42 9.01 20.85
CA LEU A 7 5.24 10.46 20.74
C LEU A 7 4.53 10.99 21.98
N ASN A 8 5.02 12.09 22.53
CA ASN A 8 4.32 12.80 23.59
C ASN A 8 4.01 14.24 23.16
N PRO A 9 2.93 14.84 23.67
CA PRO A 9 2.50 16.18 23.25
C PRO A 9 3.52 17.29 23.53
N ALA A 10 4.33 17.16 24.58
CA ALA A 10 5.33 18.17 24.95
C ALA A 10 6.44 18.26 23.91
N ASP A 11 7.03 17.12 23.55
CA ASP A 11 8.08 17.04 22.53
C ASP A 11 7.55 17.47 21.15
N ILE A 12 6.32 17.08 20.79
CA ILE A 12 5.67 17.51 19.54
C ILE A 12 5.48 19.03 19.52
N ASN A 13 5.12 19.65 20.65
CA ASN A 13 4.97 21.09 20.73
C ASN A 13 6.32 21.82 20.56
N VAL A 14 7.40 21.28 21.11
CA VAL A 14 8.76 21.82 20.93
C VAL A 14 9.18 21.73 19.46
N LEU A 15 8.99 20.57 18.81
CA LEU A 15 9.28 20.40 17.39
C LEU A 15 8.46 21.36 16.53
N TYR A 16 7.15 21.41 16.74
CA TYR A 16 6.25 22.31 16.02
C TYR A 16 6.72 23.77 16.10
N ARG A 17 7.07 24.25 17.30
CA ARG A 17 7.59 25.61 17.51
C ARG A 17 8.87 25.85 16.70
N ASN A 18 9.80 24.91 16.72
CA ASN A 18 11.09 25.04 16.03
C ASN A 18 10.92 25.04 14.50
N TYR A 19 10.07 24.17 13.94
CA TYR A 19 9.85 24.09 12.49
C TYR A 19 8.91 25.17 11.94
N SER A 20 8.14 25.82 12.82
CA SER A 20 7.32 26.99 12.48
C SER A 20 8.11 28.31 12.53
N ALA A 21 9.34 28.31 13.04
CA ALA A 21 10.17 29.51 13.13
C ALA A 21 10.64 29.99 11.75
N VAL A 22 11.13 31.24 11.71
CA VAL A 22 11.71 31.87 10.51
C VAL A 22 12.94 31.09 10.01
N ASP A 23 13.75 30.60 10.95
CA ASP A 23 14.95 29.82 10.69
C ASP A 23 14.82 28.41 11.31
N PRO A 24 14.10 27.48 10.64
CA PRO A 24 13.82 26.16 11.19
C PRO A 24 15.06 25.24 11.17
N PRO A 25 15.11 24.15 11.97
CA PRO A 25 16.20 23.18 11.87
C PRO A 25 16.28 22.50 10.48
N PRO A 26 17.41 21.86 10.13
CA PRO A 26 17.52 21.07 8.90
C PRO A 26 16.44 20.00 8.80
N ILE A 27 15.81 19.88 7.63
CA ILE A 27 14.64 19.02 7.45
C ILE A 27 14.92 17.53 7.68
N ASP A 28 16.16 17.08 7.43
CA ASP A 28 16.56 15.68 7.58
C ASP A 28 16.38 15.17 9.02
N LEU A 29 16.40 16.08 10.01
CA LEU A 29 16.20 15.73 11.41
C LEU A 29 14.79 15.20 11.72
N ILE A 30 13.77 15.61 10.95
CA ILE A 30 12.39 15.09 11.06
C ILE A 30 12.03 14.09 9.96
N ARG A 31 12.94 13.81 9.02
CA ARG A 31 12.78 12.74 8.02
C ARG A 31 13.35 11.40 8.49
N ASN A 32 13.54 11.24 9.79
CA ASN A 32 13.90 9.96 10.38
C ASN A 32 12.74 8.94 10.17
N PRO A 33 12.98 7.77 9.57
CA PRO A 33 11.92 6.80 9.27
C PRO A 33 11.10 6.38 10.49
N GLN A 34 11.75 6.11 11.63
CA GLN A 34 11.06 5.73 12.87
C GLN A 34 10.16 6.87 13.37
N PHE A 35 10.59 8.13 13.25
CA PHE A 35 9.76 9.27 13.63
C PHE A 35 8.54 9.42 12.73
N LEU A 36 8.71 9.24 11.42
CA LEU A 36 7.62 9.29 10.45
C LEU A 36 6.62 8.16 10.68
N ASP A 37 7.09 6.94 10.96
CA ASP A 37 6.24 5.80 11.31
C ASP A 37 5.39 6.11 12.55
N LEU A 38 5.99 6.71 13.59
CA LEU A 38 5.27 7.11 14.79
C LEU A 38 4.20 8.19 14.53
N LEU A 39 4.48 9.14 13.64
CA LEU A 39 3.51 10.16 13.23
C LEU A 39 2.36 9.55 12.43
N VAL A 40 2.69 8.69 11.47
CA VAL A 40 1.70 7.96 10.65
C VAL A 40 0.83 7.08 11.54
N ASP A 41 1.41 6.32 12.46
CA ASP A 41 0.66 5.49 13.41
C ASP A 41 -0.24 6.34 14.30
N SER A 42 0.25 7.47 14.79
CA SER A 42 -0.58 8.36 15.63
C SER A 42 -1.79 8.91 14.87
N LEU A 43 -1.64 9.19 13.57
CA LEU A 43 -2.65 9.85 12.75
C LEU A 43 -3.58 8.86 12.01
N PHE A 44 -3.12 7.69 11.62
CA PHE A 44 -3.86 6.81 10.71
C PHE A 44 -4.17 5.43 11.28
N LYS A 45 -3.58 5.05 12.43
CA LYS A 45 -3.94 3.80 13.09
C LYS A 45 -5.34 3.92 13.69
N ALA A 46 -6.23 2.99 13.33
CA ALA A 46 -7.58 2.94 13.87
C ALA A 46 -7.56 2.86 15.42
N GLY A 47 -8.48 3.59 16.06
CA GLY A 47 -8.63 3.62 17.51
C GLY A 47 -7.62 4.48 18.29
N VAL A 48 -6.60 5.06 17.65
CA VAL A 48 -5.66 5.98 18.33
C VAL A 48 -6.29 7.36 18.50
N LYS A 49 -6.50 7.76 19.77
CA LYS A 49 -7.04 9.09 20.10
C LYS A 49 -5.91 10.10 20.31
N ILE A 50 -5.83 11.11 19.45
CA ILE A 50 -4.97 12.28 19.65
C ILE A 50 -5.77 13.37 20.37
N ASN A 51 -5.13 14.05 21.34
CA ASN A 51 -5.71 15.25 21.95
C ASN A 51 -5.98 16.32 20.87
N PRO A 52 -7.22 16.81 20.72
CA PRO A 52 -7.60 17.81 19.72
C PRO A 52 -6.70 19.06 19.71
N GLU A 53 -6.22 19.51 20.87
CA GLU A 53 -5.35 20.69 20.99
C GLU A 53 -3.96 20.51 20.36
N HIS A 54 -3.52 19.26 20.21
CA HIS A 54 -2.23 18.91 19.63
C HIS A 54 -2.34 18.35 18.21
N LYS A 55 -3.52 17.91 17.77
CA LYS A 55 -3.76 17.27 16.48
C LYS A 55 -3.14 18.03 15.29
N SER A 56 -3.40 19.35 15.20
CA SER A 56 -2.86 20.19 14.13
C SER A 56 -1.33 20.21 14.08
N LYS A 57 -0.66 20.05 15.24
CA LYS A 57 0.81 20.01 15.35
C LYS A 57 1.39 18.72 14.79
N TYR A 58 0.73 17.57 15.04
CA TYR A 58 1.12 16.27 14.45
C TYR A 58 0.97 16.30 12.93
N ILE A 59 -0.18 16.78 12.45
CA ILE A 59 -0.45 16.92 11.02
C ILE A 59 0.59 17.84 10.36
N PHE A 60 0.87 19.00 10.97
CA PHE A 60 1.86 19.94 10.45
C PHE A 60 3.25 19.30 10.33
N LEU A 61 3.73 18.59 11.37
CA LEU A 61 5.06 17.98 11.33
C LEU A 61 5.17 16.91 10.25
N LEU A 62 4.14 16.09 10.08
CA LEU A 62 4.10 15.09 9.01
C LEU A 62 4.05 15.75 7.62
N ALA A 63 3.20 16.75 7.45
CA ALA A 63 3.10 17.51 6.20
C ALA A 63 4.43 18.22 5.87
N TYR A 64 5.07 18.82 6.87
CA TYR A 64 6.35 19.52 6.71
C TYR A 64 7.43 18.56 6.25
N ALA A 65 7.58 17.41 6.93
CA ALA A 65 8.57 16.41 6.54
C ALA A 65 8.32 15.88 5.12
N ALA A 66 7.07 15.74 4.71
CA ALA A 66 6.69 15.21 3.40
C ALA A 66 6.82 16.19 2.23
N SER A 67 6.61 17.49 2.45
CA SER A 67 6.39 18.46 1.35
C SER A 67 7.43 19.58 1.26
N VAL A 68 8.13 19.90 2.35
CA VAL A 68 9.10 21.01 2.35
C VAL A 68 10.38 20.58 1.66
N CYS A 69 10.93 21.46 0.82
CA CYS A 69 12.17 21.22 0.09
C CYS A 69 13.27 22.17 0.56
N GLU A 70 14.43 21.62 0.90
CA GLU A 70 15.60 22.38 1.35
C GLU A 70 16.69 22.44 0.26
N THR A 71 16.79 23.64 -0.31
CA THR A 71 17.83 24.21 -1.15
C THR A 71 19.16 24.56 -0.51
N GLN A 72 20.30 23.91 -0.78
CA GLN A 72 21.60 24.49 -0.41
C GLN A 72 22.36 24.98 -1.66
N THR A 73 22.60 26.29 -1.73
CA THR A 73 23.35 26.90 -2.84
C THR A 73 24.59 27.62 -2.33
N LYS A 74 25.73 27.40 -2.99
CA LYS A 74 26.96 28.16 -2.74
C LYS A 74 26.97 29.41 -3.62
N LYS A 75 26.82 30.59 -3.02
CA LYS A 75 27.08 31.88 -3.67
C LYS A 75 28.14 32.64 -2.86
N GLY A 76 29.26 32.97 -3.50
CA GLY A 76 30.31 33.79 -2.88
C GLY A 76 31.03 33.15 -1.68
N GLY A 77 31.14 31.82 -1.64
CA GLY A 77 31.80 31.11 -0.52
C GLY A 77 30.94 30.90 0.72
N GLN A 78 29.74 31.49 0.78
CA GLN A 78 28.74 31.22 1.83
C GLN A 78 27.67 30.23 1.35
N MET A 79 27.32 29.29 2.21
CA MET A 79 26.26 28.31 1.98
C MET A 79 24.92 28.97 2.35
N LYS A 80 24.10 29.29 1.34
CA LYS A 80 22.76 29.85 1.57
C LYS A 80 21.72 28.74 1.51
N ARG A 81 21.01 28.55 2.62
CA ARG A 81 19.85 27.67 2.72
C ARG A 81 18.59 28.39 2.21
N THR A 82 17.86 27.74 1.32
CA THR A 82 16.58 28.20 0.77
C THR A 82 15.52 27.14 1.05
N ILE A 83 14.37 27.55 1.57
CA ILE A 83 13.29 26.64 1.98
C ILE A 83 12.06 26.92 1.12
N ASN A 84 11.57 25.92 0.41
CA ASN A 84 10.30 25.98 -0.32
C ASN A 84 9.19 25.31 0.51
N LYS A 85 8.07 26.01 0.70
CA LYS A 85 6.89 25.55 1.45
C LYS A 85 5.60 25.58 0.62
N ASP A 86 5.68 25.63 -0.70
CA ASP A 86 4.54 25.89 -1.58
C ASP A 86 3.46 24.80 -1.45
N GLU A 87 3.87 23.54 -1.33
CA GLU A 87 2.95 22.40 -1.20
C GLU A 87 2.44 22.17 0.23
N LEU A 88 3.10 22.76 1.24
CA LEU A 88 2.86 22.46 2.65
C LEU A 88 1.40 22.63 3.05
N LYS A 89 0.76 23.70 2.60
CA LYS A 89 -0.64 23.99 2.92
C LYS A 89 -1.57 22.91 2.35
N ASN A 90 -1.36 22.53 1.10
CA ASN A 90 -2.22 21.54 0.42
C ASN A 90 -2.00 20.14 0.99
N THR A 91 -0.74 19.76 1.27
CA THR A 91 -0.43 18.49 1.94
C THR A 91 -1.03 18.42 3.34
N THR A 92 -0.95 19.50 4.12
CA THR A 92 -1.56 19.60 5.46
C THR A 92 -3.07 19.35 5.39
N GLN A 93 -3.75 20.01 4.45
CA GLN A 93 -5.20 19.85 4.25
C GLN A 93 -5.58 18.44 3.80
N ALA A 94 -4.77 17.81 2.93
CA ALA A 94 -5.01 16.45 2.48
C ALA A 94 -4.89 15.45 3.64
N ILE A 95 -3.83 15.57 4.46
CA ILE A 95 -3.65 14.73 5.67
C ILE A 95 -4.82 14.94 6.64
N GLU A 96 -5.24 16.19 6.87
CA GLU A 96 -6.35 16.49 7.78
C GLU A 96 -7.68 15.86 7.34
N LYS A 97 -8.01 15.97 6.04
CA LYS A 97 -9.23 15.36 5.47
C LYS A 97 -9.21 13.84 5.61
N VAL A 98 -8.11 13.19 5.23
CA VAL A 98 -8.02 11.73 5.29
C VAL A 98 -7.96 11.23 6.73
N HIS A 99 -7.24 11.91 7.62
CA HIS A 99 -7.27 11.61 9.06
C HIS A 99 -8.69 11.64 9.62
N ALA A 100 -9.51 12.63 9.25
CA ALA A 100 -10.89 12.72 9.72
C ALA A 100 -11.74 11.53 9.26
N ILE A 101 -11.47 10.97 8.07
CA ILE A 101 -12.13 9.77 7.56
C ILE A 101 -11.64 8.52 8.30
N CYS A 102 -10.32 8.32 8.38
CA CYS A 102 -9.70 7.12 8.98
C CYS A 102 -9.91 7.01 10.50
N ASN A 103 -10.09 8.13 11.20
CA ASN A 103 -10.27 8.15 12.65
C ASN A 103 -11.70 7.77 13.10
N VAL A 104 -12.64 7.65 12.17
CA VAL A 104 -13.99 7.15 12.44
C VAL A 104 -14.06 5.69 12.00
N ASN A 105 -14.53 4.81 12.88
CA ASN A 105 -14.83 3.42 12.52
C ASN A 105 -16.10 3.40 11.65
N LYS A 106 -15.92 3.68 10.37
CA LYS A 106 -16.97 3.64 9.36
C LYS A 106 -17.15 2.22 8.84
N GLY A 107 -18.39 1.78 8.68
CA GLY A 107 -18.69 0.58 7.91
C GLY A 107 -18.35 0.78 6.42
N SER A 108 -18.23 -0.32 5.65
CA SER A 108 -17.91 -0.26 4.21
C SER A 108 -18.83 0.69 3.43
N THR A 109 -20.14 0.69 3.73
CA THR A 109 -21.13 1.55 3.06
C THR A 109 -20.91 3.04 3.32
N GLU A 110 -20.53 3.42 4.54
CA GLU A 110 -20.26 4.82 4.89
C GLU A 110 -18.96 5.31 4.25
N LEU A 111 -17.97 4.43 4.12
CA LEU A 111 -16.71 4.73 3.48
C LEU A 111 -16.88 5.05 1.98
N ILE A 112 -17.85 4.44 1.30
CA ILE A 112 -18.14 4.70 -0.12
C ILE A 112 -18.42 6.20 -0.37
N ALA A 113 -19.12 6.87 0.54
CA ALA A 113 -19.44 8.29 0.42
C ALA A 113 -18.19 9.19 0.43
N ASP A 114 -17.09 8.73 1.04
CA ASP A 114 -15.83 9.48 1.15
C ASP A 114 -14.78 9.06 0.12
N LEU A 115 -15.03 8.04 -0.71
CA LEU A 115 -14.04 7.51 -1.67
C LEU A 115 -13.50 8.60 -2.61
N GLN A 116 -14.36 9.50 -3.09
CA GLN A 116 -13.92 10.58 -3.97
C GLN A 116 -12.94 11.53 -3.26
N VAL A 117 -13.13 11.79 -1.97
CA VAL A 117 -12.21 12.60 -1.16
C VAL A 117 -10.89 11.87 -0.98
N LEU A 118 -10.94 10.57 -0.70
CA LEU A 118 -9.75 9.72 -0.58
C LEU A 118 -8.95 9.71 -1.90
N TYR A 119 -9.57 9.41 -3.04
CA TYR A 119 -8.91 9.40 -4.35
C TYR A 119 -8.25 10.73 -4.72
N ASN A 120 -8.85 11.85 -4.34
CA ASN A 120 -8.25 13.16 -4.55
C ASN A 120 -7.03 13.40 -3.63
N CYS A 121 -7.08 12.91 -2.40
CA CYS A 121 -6.03 13.13 -1.41
C CYS A 121 -4.87 12.12 -1.52
N ILE A 122 -5.10 10.89 -1.98
CA ILE A 122 -4.03 9.89 -2.13
C ILE A 122 -2.99 10.32 -3.14
N ARG A 123 -3.22 11.34 -3.99
CA ARG A 123 -2.20 11.93 -4.87
C ARG A 123 -0.95 12.42 -4.14
N TYR A 124 -1.06 12.73 -2.84
CA TYR A 124 0.08 13.04 -2.00
C TYR A 124 0.69 11.74 -1.42
N PRO A 125 1.98 11.43 -1.65
CA PRO A 125 2.57 10.15 -1.22
C PRO A 125 2.41 9.84 0.27
N VAL A 126 2.53 10.87 1.13
CA VAL A 126 2.36 10.73 2.58
C VAL A 126 0.94 10.32 2.98
N VAL A 127 -0.07 10.73 2.19
CA VAL A 127 -1.44 10.30 2.37
C VAL A 127 -1.58 8.84 1.93
N GLY A 128 -0.94 8.43 0.82
CA GLY A 128 -0.88 7.04 0.40
C GLY A 128 -0.31 6.12 1.49
N VAL A 129 0.80 6.53 2.14
CA VAL A 129 1.38 5.80 3.29
C VAL A 129 0.38 5.72 4.45
N GLY A 130 -0.30 6.82 4.78
CA GLY A 130 -1.34 6.85 5.81
C GLY A 130 -2.51 5.92 5.51
N VAL A 131 -3.00 5.91 4.28
CA VAL A 131 -4.09 5.03 3.83
C VAL A 131 -3.68 3.57 3.89
N ILE A 132 -2.47 3.20 3.43
CA ILE A 132 -1.97 1.82 3.57
C ILE A 132 -1.92 1.41 5.03
N ARG A 133 -1.42 2.28 5.92
CA ARG A 133 -1.37 1.97 7.36
C ARG A 133 -2.77 1.79 7.95
N TRP A 134 -3.71 2.65 7.60
CA TRP A 134 -5.08 2.55 8.08
C TRP A 134 -5.73 1.25 7.59
N VAL A 135 -5.66 0.98 6.27
CA VAL A 135 -6.17 -0.26 5.66
C VAL A 135 -5.54 -1.48 6.33
N GLU A 136 -4.21 -1.51 6.50
CA GLU A 136 -3.52 -2.61 7.18
C GLU A 136 -4.12 -2.89 8.55
N ASN A 137 -4.34 -1.86 9.38
CA ASN A 137 -4.92 -2.06 10.71
C ASN A 137 -6.36 -2.58 10.62
N THR A 138 -7.16 -2.08 9.68
CA THR A 138 -8.58 -2.47 9.55
C THR A 138 -8.73 -3.89 9.00
N VAL A 139 -8.05 -4.24 7.92
CA VAL A 139 -8.25 -5.54 7.24
C VAL A 139 -7.53 -6.69 7.93
N THR A 140 -6.60 -6.39 8.84
CA THR A 140 -5.94 -7.43 9.68
C THR A 140 -6.70 -7.71 10.98
N GLU A 141 -7.82 -7.03 11.25
CA GLU A 141 -8.70 -7.39 12.36
C GLU A 141 -9.31 -8.79 12.10
N PRO A 142 -9.29 -9.72 13.08
CA PRO A 142 -9.79 -11.08 12.89
C PRO A 142 -11.26 -11.17 12.44
N SER A 143 -12.08 -10.17 12.78
CA SER A 143 -13.49 -10.10 12.40
C SER A 143 -13.73 -9.50 11.03
N TYR A 144 -12.73 -8.90 10.37
CA TYR A 144 -12.93 -8.14 9.14
C TYR A 144 -13.58 -8.98 8.03
N PHE A 145 -12.96 -10.08 7.66
CA PHE A 145 -13.45 -10.96 6.59
C PHE A 145 -14.72 -11.75 6.97
N LYS A 146 -15.08 -11.80 8.26
CA LYS A 146 -16.37 -12.37 8.69
C LYS A 146 -17.53 -11.41 8.42
N LEU A 147 -17.27 -10.11 8.53
CA LEU A 147 -18.27 -9.06 8.40
C LEU A 147 -18.35 -8.51 6.98
N SER A 148 -17.31 -8.73 6.18
CA SER A 148 -17.27 -8.29 4.79
C SER A 148 -17.93 -9.31 3.88
N THR A 149 -19.07 -8.93 3.30
CA THR A 149 -19.81 -9.75 2.32
C THR A 149 -19.54 -9.35 0.87
N ASP A 150 -18.75 -8.30 0.66
CA ASP A 150 -18.49 -7.73 -0.66
C ASP A 150 -17.39 -8.51 -1.38
N SER A 151 -17.54 -8.71 -2.69
CA SER A 151 -16.53 -9.35 -3.53
C SER A 151 -15.23 -8.56 -3.61
N CYS A 152 -15.29 -7.23 -3.43
CA CYS A 152 -14.12 -6.37 -3.28
C CYS A 152 -14.40 -5.30 -2.23
N PRO A 153 -13.92 -5.48 -0.99
CA PRO A 153 -14.10 -4.50 0.07
C PRO A 153 -13.44 -3.16 -0.30
N PRO A 154 -14.06 -1.99 -0.03
CA PRO A 154 -13.52 -0.70 -0.44
C PRO A 154 -12.11 -0.40 0.09
N HIS A 155 -11.75 -1.00 1.23
CA HIS A 155 -10.40 -0.89 1.81
C HIS A 155 -9.33 -1.49 0.90
N LEU A 156 -9.61 -2.63 0.25
CA LEU A 156 -8.69 -3.27 -0.68
C LEU A 156 -8.68 -2.55 -2.03
N ALA A 157 -9.83 -2.06 -2.51
CA ALA A 157 -9.89 -1.22 -3.70
C ALA A 157 -9.05 0.08 -3.56
N LEU A 158 -9.00 0.65 -2.35
CA LEU A 158 -8.12 1.80 -2.07
C LEU A 158 -6.62 1.45 -2.24
N LEU A 159 -6.20 0.20 -1.98
CA LEU A 159 -4.82 -0.21 -2.23
C LEU A 159 -4.49 -0.21 -3.72
N ASP A 160 -5.41 -0.64 -4.57
CA ASP A 160 -5.24 -0.62 -6.04
C ASP A 160 -5.07 0.82 -6.55
N GLU A 161 -5.84 1.75 -5.99
CA GLU A 161 -5.73 3.18 -6.32
C GLU A 161 -4.42 3.79 -5.82
N VAL A 162 -3.97 3.45 -4.61
CA VAL A 162 -2.64 3.87 -4.13
C VAL A 162 -1.53 3.27 -4.99
N ALA A 163 -1.63 2.01 -5.40
CA ALA A 163 -0.69 1.35 -6.29
C ALA A 163 -0.63 2.00 -7.68
N THR A 164 -1.78 2.48 -8.17
CA THR A 164 -1.87 3.19 -9.45
C THR A 164 -1.12 4.52 -9.42
N VAL A 165 -1.14 5.22 -8.29
CA VAL A 165 -0.54 6.56 -8.17
C VAL A 165 0.92 6.54 -7.68
N HIS A 166 1.31 5.56 -6.85
CA HIS A 166 2.62 5.54 -6.18
C HIS A 166 3.37 4.23 -6.34
N SER A 167 4.26 4.16 -7.34
CA SER A 167 5.11 2.98 -7.56
C SER A 167 6.06 2.67 -6.39
N SER A 168 6.52 3.70 -5.68
CA SER A 168 7.38 3.53 -4.50
C SER A 168 6.69 2.81 -3.33
N LEU A 169 5.35 2.74 -3.33
CA LEU A 169 4.57 2.09 -2.27
C LEU A 169 4.20 0.64 -2.59
N HIS A 170 4.48 0.16 -3.81
CA HIS A 170 4.19 -1.23 -4.21
C HIS A 170 4.78 -2.27 -3.24
N PRO A 171 6.03 -2.16 -2.74
CA PRO A 171 6.57 -3.15 -1.81
C PRO A 171 5.80 -3.24 -0.49
N GLN A 172 5.24 -2.11 -0.03
CA GLN A 172 4.45 -2.07 1.20
C GLN A 172 3.08 -2.72 0.99
N ILE A 173 2.43 -2.44 -0.15
CA ILE A 173 1.15 -3.04 -0.53
C ILE A 173 1.31 -4.56 -0.70
N LEU A 174 2.32 -5.00 -1.45
CA LEU A 174 2.57 -6.43 -1.66
C LEU A 174 2.79 -7.16 -0.32
N ARG A 175 3.55 -6.57 0.60
CA ARG A 175 3.77 -7.16 1.93
C ARG A 175 2.46 -7.37 2.70
N LEU A 176 1.54 -6.40 2.61
CA LEU A 176 0.22 -6.53 3.22
C LEU A 176 -0.59 -7.64 2.55
N LEU A 177 -0.65 -7.66 1.21
CA LEU A 177 -1.38 -8.71 0.48
C LEU A 177 -0.85 -10.11 0.80
N ILE A 178 0.48 -10.29 0.86
CA ILE A 178 1.11 -11.55 1.28
C ILE A 178 0.69 -11.94 2.70
N ARG A 179 0.77 -11.00 3.65
CA ARG A 179 0.38 -11.23 5.05
C ARG A 179 -1.08 -11.67 5.17
N LEU A 180 -1.97 -11.10 4.38
CA LEU A 180 -3.39 -11.48 4.37
C LEU A 180 -3.60 -12.84 3.71
N PHE A 181 -2.90 -13.10 2.59
CA PHE A 181 -3.00 -14.35 1.86
C PHE A 181 -2.54 -15.56 2.69
N GLU A 182 -1.47 -15.38 3.46
CA GLU A 182 -0.90 -16.39 4.37
C GLU A 182 -1.61 -16.44 5.74
N SER A 183 -2.55 -15.54 6.01
CA SER A 183 -3.26 -15.51 7.28
C SER A 183 -4.15 -16.75 7.45
N LYS A 184 -4.17 -17.28 8.68
CA LYS A 184 -5.12 -18.33 9.05
C LYS A 184 -6.49 -17.71 9.29
N GLN A 185 -7.50 -18.23 8.63
CA GLN A 185 -8.89 -17.80 8.74
C GLN A 185 -9.76 -18.98 9.20
N ASP A 186 -9.35 -19.64 10.28
CA ASP A 186 -9.92 -20.90 10.77
C ASP A 186 -11.42 -20.80 11.12
N GLU A 187 -11.93 -19.59 11.31
CA GLU A 187 -13.34 -19.30 11.64
C GLU A 187 -14.21 -19.05 10.40
N LEU A 188 -13.62 -18.96 9.20
CA LEU A 188 -14.35 -18.84 7.93
C LEU A 188 -14.57 -20.22 7.31
N GLU A 189 -15.72 -20.40 6.63
CA GLU A 189 -15.97 -21.59 5.83
C GLU A 189 -14.91 -21.74 4.72
N ILE A 190 -14.55 -22.98 4.37
CA ILE A 190 -13.47 -23.28 3.41
C ILE A 190 -13.69 -22.56 2.07
N LEU A 191 -14.93 -22.53 1.58
CA LEU A 191 -15.27 -21.85 0.33
C LEU A 191 -15.05 -20.33 0.43
N VAL A 192 -15.40 -19.72 1.56
CA VAL A 192 -15.18 -18.28 1.82
C VAL A 192 -13.69 -17.97 1.91
N GLN A 193 -12.89 -18.84 2.53
CA GLN A 193 -11.42 -18.69 2.54
C GLN A 193 -10.83 -18.75 1.12
N LEU A 194 -11.34 -19.63 0.27
CA LEU A 194 -10.89 -19.77 -1.11
C LEU A 194 -11.20 -18.50 -1.92
N GLU A 195 -12.44 -17.99 -1.83
CA GLU A 195 -12.85 -16.76 -2.52
C GLU A 195 -12.09 -15.53 -1.99
N MET A 196 -11.83 -15.46 -0.69
CA MET A 196 -10.96 -14.43 -0.11
C MET A 196 -9.55 -14.47 -0.70
N ARG A 197 -8.97 -15.67 -0.85
CA ARG A 197 -7.63 -15.82 -1.45
C ARG A 197 -7.60 -15.45 -2.92
N LYS A 198 -8.62 -15.80 -3.71
CA LYS A 198 -8.75 -15.34 -5.10
C LYS A 198 -8.83 -13.82 -5.18
N MET A 199 -9.68 -13.20 -4.36
CA MET A 199 -9.78 -11.74 -4.26
C MET A 199 -8.41 -11.10 -3.97
N LEU A 200 -7.59 -11.67 -3.08
CA LEU A 200 -6.25 -11.17 -2.80
C LEU A 200 -5.29 -11.36 -3.99
N LEU A 201 -5.41 -12.47 -4.73
CA LEU A 201 -4.67 -12.69 -5.98
C LEU A 201 -5.04 -11.64 -7.03
N ASP A 202 -6.31 -11.26 -7.16
CA ASP A 202 -6.72 -10.18 -8.08
C ASP A 202 -6.01 -8.86 -7.77
N ARG A 203 -5.86 -8.53 -6.48
CA ARG A 203 -5.11 -7.33 -6.06
C ARG A 203 -3.63 -7.47 -6.37
N MET A 204 -3.06 -8.67 -6.27
CA MET A 204 -1.67 -8.94 -6.70
C MET A 204 -1.51 -8.82 -8.23
N VAL A 205 -2.49 -9.29 -9.01
CA VAL A 205 -2.53 -9.10 -10.46
C VAL A 205 -2.66 -7.61 -10.80
N ASN A 206 -3.53 -6.86 -10.12
CA ASN A 206 -3.59 -5.40 -10.26
C ASN A 206 -2.21 -4.76 -10.04
N LEU A 207 -1.53 -5.11 -8.94
CA LEU A 207 -0.21 -4.60 -8.63
C LEU A 207 0.85 -4.97 -9.69
N LEU A 208 0.74 -6.18 -10.26
CA LEU A 208 1.55 -6.62 -11.41
C LEU A 208 1.30 -5.71 -12.63
N THR A 209 0.04 -5.41 -12.98
CA THR A 209 -0.29 -4.49 -14.09
C THR A 209 0.20 -3.06 -13.87
N ARG A 210 0.47 -2.67 -12.62
CA ARG A 210 1.06 -1.37 -12.27
C ARG A 210 2.59 -1.36 -12.31
N GLY A 211 3.23 -2.48 -12.67
CA GLY A 211 4.68 -2.58 -12.86
C GLY A 211 5.42 -3.32 -11.74
N CYS A 212 4.73 -3.81 -10.70
CA CYS A 212 5.35 -4.63 -9.64
C CYS A 212 5.44 -6.11 -10.03
N VAL A 213 5.88 -6.40 -11.26
CA VAL A 213 5.79 -7.74 -11.85
C VAL A 213 6.67 -8.76 -11.13
N VAL A 214 7.98 -8.49 -11.09
CA VAL A 214 8.98 -9.44 -10.57
C VAL A 214 8.73 -9.84 -9.11
N PRO A 215 8.46 -8.90 -8.17
CA PRO A 215 8.18 -9.27 -6.78
C PRO A 215 6.94 -10.14 -6.63
N VAL A 216 5.86 -9.84 -7.35
CA VAL A 216 4.60 -10.62 -7.30
C VAL A 216 4.82 -12.03 -7.83
N VAL A 217 5.36 -12.17 -9.04
CA VAL A 217 5.57 -13.50 -9.67
C VAL A 217 6.54 -14.34 -8.86
N LYS A 218 7.59 -13.72 -8.31
CA LYS A 218 8.56 -14.40 -7.44
C LYS A 218 7.90 -14.96 -6.17
N TYR A 219 6.96 -14.22 -5.58
CA TYR A 219 6.20 -14.69 -4.42
C TYR A 219 5.33 -15.92 -4.78
N ILE A 220 4.52 -15.83 -5.84
CA ILE A 220 3.65 -16.94 -6.26
C ILE A 220 4.46 -18.19 -6.64
N LYS A 221 5.61 -18.01 -7.31
CA LYS A 221 6.55 -19.09 -7.59
C LYS A 221 7.04 -19.78 -6.32
N GLN A 222 7.32 -19.02 -5.26
CA GLN A 222 7.74 -19.58 -3.97
C GLN A 222 6.62 -20.38 -3.30
N CYS A 223 5.37 -19.90 -3.34
CA CYS A 223 4.21 -20.65 -2.87
C CYS A 223 4.06 -21.99 -3.60
N CYS A 224 4.18 -21.98 -4.93
CA CYS A 224 4.15 -23.18 -5.75
C CYS A 224 5.29 -24.16 -5.37
N GLN A 225 6.50 -23.67 -5.13
CA GLN A 225 7.65 -24.51 -4.76
C GLN A 225 7.56 -25.09 -3.34
N ARG A 226 6.93 -24.37 -2.41
CA ARG A 226 6.72 -24.83 -1.04
C ARG A 226 5.61 -25.87 -0.93
N GLY A 227 4.64 -25.82 -1.83
CA GLY A 227 3.46 -26.71 -1.80
C GLY A 227 2.52 -26.43 -0.63
N ASP A 228 2.58 -25.23 -0.04
CA ASP A 228 1.74 -24.79 1.07
C ASP A 228 0.46 -24.06 0.60
N THR A 229 0.32 -23.86 -0.71
CA THR A 229 -0.80 -23.18 -1.36
C THR A 229 -1.50 -24.12 -2.33
N ASP A 230 -2.84 -24.10 -2.31
CA ASP A 230 -3.66 -24.93 -3.19
C ASP A 230 -3.34 -24.67 -4.68
N ILE A 231 -3.14 -25.73 -5.45
CA ILE A 231 -2.81 -25.68 -6.88
C ILE A 231 -3.88 -24.90 -7.66
N SER A 232 -5.15 -24.97 -7.26
CA SER A 232 -6.25 -24.22 -7.89
C SER A 232 -6.08 -22.70 -7.77
N LEU A 233 -5.46 -22.20 -6.69
CA LEU A 233 -5.16 -20.77 -6.51
C LEU A 233 -3.97 -20.35 -7.37
N ILE A 234 -2.95 -21.19 -7.48
CA ILE A 234 -1.81 -20.93 -8.38
C ILE A 234 -2.29 -20.92 -9.83
N ARG A 235 -3.14 -21.89 -10.21
CA ARG A 235 -3.81 -21.95 -11.51
C ARG A 235 -4.62 -20.68 -11.77
N TYR A 236 -5.43 -20.25 -10.80
CA TYR A 236 -6.20 -19.01 -10.90
C TYR A 236 -5.31 -17.81 -11.22
N PHE A 237 -4.25 -17.59 -10.42
CA PHE A 237 -3.30 -16.51 -10.68
C PHE A 237 -2.65 -16.58 -12.07
N VAL A 238 -2.21 -17.77 -12.50
CA VAL A 238 -1.59 -17.95 -13.83
C VAL A 238 -2.58 -17.60 -14.94
N THR A 239 -3.84 -17.97 -14.80
CA THR A 239 -4.92 -17.65 -15.76
C THR A 239 -5.09 -16.15 -15.90
N GLU A 240 -5.33 -15.46 -14.79
CA GLU A 240 -5.57 -14.01 -14.77
C GLU A 240 -4.37 -13.24 -15.35
N VAL A 241 -3.15 -13.69 -15.06
CA VAL A 241 -1.94 -13.08 -15.63
C VAL A 241 -1.87 -13.32 -17.13
N LEU A 242 -2.09 -14.55 -17.60
CA LEU A 242 -2.06 -14.87 -19.04
C LEU A 242 -3.12 -14.11 -19.83
N GLU A 243 -4.32 -13.92 -19.28
CA GLU A 243 -5.38 -13.12 -19.90
C GLU A 243 -5.08 -11.61 -19.93
N THR A 244 -4.15 -11.15 -19.09
CA THR A 244 -3.83 -9.71 -18.95
C THR A 244 -2.60 -9.27 -19.73
N ILE A 245 -1.64 -10.16 -19.97
CA ILE A 245 -0.34 -9.80 -20.57
C ILE A 245 -0.31 -10.05 -22.09
N THR A 246 0.61 -9.37 -22.77
CA THR A 246 0.93 -9.64 -24.18
C THR A 246 2.42 -9.41 -24.44
N HIS A 247 2.92 -9.91 -25.56
CA HIS A 247 4.29 -9.70 -26.05
C HIS A 247 4.64 -8.21 -26.22
N PRO A 248 5.94 -7.83 -26.16
CA PRO A 248 7.11 -8.66 -25.87
C PRO A 248 7.35 -8.89 -24.36
N TYR A 249 7.79 -10.10 -23.99
CA TYR A 249 8.12 -10.45 -22.61
C TYR A 249 9.59 -10.20 -22.26
N SER A 250 9.84 -9.76 -21.03
CA SER A 250 11.22 -9.66 -20.53
C SER A 250 11.77 -11.04 -20.15
N PRO A 251 13.09 -11.29 -20.32
CA PRO A 251 13.70 -12.56 -19.94
C PRO A 251 13.51 -12.92 -18.46
N GLU A 252 13.57 -11.92 -17.59
CA GLU A 252 13.37 -12.09 -16.15
C GLU A 252 11.95 -12.57 -15.81
N PHE A 253 10.93 -11.99 -16.48
CA PHE A 253 9.55 -12.44 -16.31
C PHE A 253 9.37 -13.88 -16.80
N VAL A 254 9.87 -14.20 -18.00
CA VAL A 254 9.78 -15.56 -18.56
C VAL A 254 10.44 -16.58 -17.64
N GLN A 255 11.65 -16.30 -17.13
CA GLN A 255 12.36 -17.21 -16.22
C GLN A 255 11.60 -17.49 -14.92
N LEU A 256 10.82 -16.52 -14.44
CA LEU A 256 10.02 -16.68 -13.23
C LEU A 256 8.68 -17.35 -13.50
N PHE A 257 8.01 -16.99 -14.59
CA PHE A 257 6.62 -17.37 -14.87
C PHE A 257 6.51 -18.70 -15.63
N LEU A 258 7.39 -18.96 -16.61
CA LEU A 258 7.34 -20.15 -17.47
C LEU A 258 7.27 -21.47 -16.69
N PRO A 259 8.03 -21.69 -15.59
CA PRO A 259 7.94 -22.95 -14.84
C PRO A 259 6.55 -23.24 -14.23
N MET A 260 5.77 -22.20 -13.93
CA MET A 260 4.39 -22.38 -13.45
C MET A 260 3.43 -22.65 -14.62
N VAL A 261 3.67 -22.04 -15.79
CA VAL A 261 2.87 -22.23 -17.00
C VAL A 261 3.09 -23.62 -17.61
N GLU A 262 4.30 -24.16 -17.55
CA GLU A 262 4.64 -25.49 -18.07
C GLU A 262 4.14 -26.64 -17.18
N ASN A 263 3.83 -26.36 -15.91
CA ASN A 263 3.36 -27.36 -14.97
C ASN A 263 1.94 -27.85 -15.33
N GLU A 264 1.82 -29.12 -15.70
CA GLU A 264 0.56 -29.75 -16.12
C GLU A 264 -0.50 -29.77 -15.01
N GLU A 265 -0.11 -29.80 -13.73
CA GLU A 265 -1.08 -29.71 -12.63
C GLU A 265 -1.72 -28.32 -12.55
N ILE A 266 -1.02 -27.29 -13.02
CA ILE A 266 -1.50 -25.91 -13.04
C ILE A 266 -2.30 -25.67 -14.32
N THR A 267 -1.72 -25.88 -15.50
CA THR A 267 -2.31 -25.46 -16.79
C THR A 267 -2.84 -26.61 -17.65
N GLY A 268 -2.75 -27.87 -17.22
CA GLY A 268 -3.10 -29.03 -18.05
C GLY A 268 -4.55 -29.04 -18.55
N SER A 269 -5.49 -28.53 -17.75
CA SER A 269 -6.90 -28.39 -18.16
C SER A 269 -7.20 -27.14 -18.99
N MET A 270 -6.23 -26.24 -19.16
CA MET A 270 -6.39 -24.96 -19.87
C MET A 270 -6.01 -25.05 -21.34
N ARG A 271 -5.19 -26.05 -21.68
CA ARG A 271 -4.80 -26.36 -23.06
C ARG A 271 -5.98 -26.97 -23.81
N GLY A 272 -6.85 -26.12 -24.35
CA GLY A 272 -8.00 -26.52 -25.17
C GLY A 272 -7.62 -26.82 -26.63
N GLU A 273 -8.48 -27.54 -27.35
CA GLU A 273 -8.31 -27.90 -28.78
C GLU A 273 -8.51 -26.72 -29.77
N GLY A 274 -8.40 -25.46 -29.32
CA GLY A 274 -8.68 -24.27 -30.14
C GLY A 274 -7.45 -23.41 -30.42
N ASP A 275 -7.44 -22.73 -31.58
CA ASP A 275 -6.36 -21.88 -32.14
C ASP A 275 -5.95 -20.64 -31.30
N GLN A 276 -6.49 -20.44 -30.09
CA GLN A 276 -6.21 -19.29 -29.22
C GLN A 276 -6.14 -19.67 -27.73
N ASP A 277 -5.39 -20.72 -27.39
CA ASP A 277 -5.06 -21.03 -25.99
C ASP A 277 -3.92 -20.10 -25.50
N PRO A 278 -4.15 -19.25 -24.47
CA PRO A 278 -3.15 -18.31 -23.98
C PRO A 278 -1.91 -18.99 -23.38
N VAL A 279 -2.04 -20.25 -22.94
CA VAL A 279 -0.89 -21.06 -22.48
C VAL A 279 0.01 -21.42 -23.65
N SER A 280 -0.56 -21.88 -24.76
CA SER A 280 0.17 -22.21 -25.98
C SER A 280 0.81 -20.96 -26.62
N GLU A 281 0.06 -19.85 -26.68
CA GLU A 281 0.58 -18.56 -27.15
C GLU A 281 1.80 -18.09 -26.33
N PHE A 282 1.74 -18.20 -25.00
CA PHE A 282 2.84 -17.81 -24.13
C PHE A 282 4.09 -18.68 -24.30
N ILE A 283 3.92 -19.98 -24.49
CA ILE A 283 5.03 -20.93 -24.72
C ILE A 283 5.62 -20.75 -26.14
N GLY A 284 4.88 -20.11 -27.05
CA GLY A 284 5.26 -19.96 -28.46
C GLY A 284 5.06 -21.26 -29.25
N LYS A 285 4.01 -22.02 -28.91
CA LYS A 285 3.56 -23.20 -29.66
C LYS A 285 2.30 -22.90 -30.46
#